data_AF-A0A077S2B5-F1
#
_entry.id   AF-A0A077S2B5-F1
#
_cell.length_a   1.000
_cell.length_b   1.000
_cell.length_c   1.000
_cell.angle_alpha   90.00
_cell.angle_beta   90.00
_cell.angle_gamma   90.00
#
_symmetry.space_group_name_H-M   'P 1'
#
loop_
_entity.id
_entity.type
_entity.pdbx_description
1 polymer ?
#
loop_
_entity_poly.entity_id
_entity_poly.type
_entity_poly.pdbx_seq_one_letter_code
_entity_poly.pdbx_strand_id
1 'polypeptide(L)'
;MSPRQAGTICLWLMTTRTSKQTTPNGKGVFSLPFMVGGHRWRISYCPNGLLSESANSASLFLSLLDENVTKALKVQYGFSFVDEVEKQDSAFFRALKPRNFSSSVRFWGHMDFMKIEALEKSNHLKDDCFTIRCDLAVATTVDLLIKVPPSSIQRHISNLLLSKEGTDVTFIVSCEKFAAHRCVLAARSAVFKAELFGSMKEGTVASVIYVEDMEAKVFSALLEFIYTDTLPDMEIDMGEEEGGAQEALFLQHLLAAADRYDLQRLKALCEKKLCKHIGVGSVTTILALAEQHSCSGLKEVCFEFIKTPANLKEITAADGLEGITRTCPSLLKELIAKFTS
;
A
#
# COMPACT_ATOMS: atom_id res chain seq x y z
N MET A 1 5.23 -20.92 1.69
CA MET A 1 6.19 -20.16 2.52
C MET A 1 6.75 -21.12 3.56
N SER A 2 8.02 -21.52 3.44
CA SER A 2 8.75 -22.33 4.44
C SER A 2 9.36 -21.38 5.48
N PRO A 3 9.53 -21.77 6.76
CA PRO A 3 9.68 -20.78 7.82
C PRO A 3 11.12 -20.24 7.87
N ARG A 4 11.31 -19.03 7.35
CA ARG A 4 12.26 -18.12 7.97
C ARG A 4 11.85 -18.04 9.45
N GLN A 5 12.72 -18.42 10.38
CA GLN A 5 12.49 -18.12 11.78
C GLN A 5 12.71 -16.61 11.95
N ALA A 6 11.64 -15.85 11.71
CA ALA A 6 11.59 -14.43 11.96
C ALA A 6 11.27 -14.22 13.44
N GLY A 7 12.15 -13.52 14.13
CA GLY A 7 11.89 -13.02 15.47
C GLY A 7 11.76 -11.50 15.40
N THR A 8 10.65 -10.97 15.92
CA THR A 8 10.51 -9.54 16.20
C THR A 8 10.72 -9.35 17.68
N ILE A 9 11.69 -8.51 18.05
CA ILE A 9 11.99 -8.21 19.45
C ILE A 9 12.00 -6.70 19.64
N CYS A 10 11.21 -6.24 20.61
CA CYS A 10 11.17 -4.85 21.02
C CYS A 10 12.12 -4.64 22.19
N LEU A 11 12.98 -3.65 22.07
CA LEU A 11 13.84 -3.18 23.14
C LEU A 11 13.31 -1.90 23.71
N TRP A 12 12.96 -1.98 24.99
CA TRP A 12 12.65 -0.83 25.78
C TRP A 12 13.95 -0.21 26.30
N LEU A 13 14.26 1.01 25.86
CA LEU A 13 15.44 1.75 26.29
C LEU A 13 14.99 2.93 27.16
N MET A 14 15.51 2.97 28.38
CA MET A 14 15.35 4.14 29.26
C MET A 14 16.46 5.16 29.01
N THR A 15 16.06 6.42 28.88
CA THR A 15 16.85 7.66 29.04
C THR A 15 17.78 8.09 27.90
N THR A 16 17.50 9.23 27.29
CA THR A 16 18.44 9.99 26.43
C THR A 16 19.25 11.02 27.22
N ARG A 17 18.64 11.71 28.19
CA ARG A 17 19.31 12.80 28.94
C ARG A 17 20.29 12.30 29.99
N THR A 18 19.90 11.29 30.76
CA THR A 18 20.72 10.67 31.81
C THR A 18 21.83 9.79 31.21
N SER A 19 21.55 9.05 30.13
CA SER A 19 22.54 8.16 29.49
C SER A 19 23.68 8.93 28.83
N LYS A 20 23.40 10.08 28.20
CA LYS A 20 24.40 10.99 27.63
C LYS A 20 25.37 11.56 28.66
N GLN A 21 24.87 11.93 29.86
CA GLN A 21 25.68 12.50 30.95
C GLN A 21 26.50 11.45 31.70
N THR A 22 26.04 10.20 31.74
CA THR A 22 26.66 9.12 32.55
C THR A 22 27.52 8.15 31.73
N THR A 23 27.40 8.16 30.39
CA THR A 23 28.07 7.19 29.51
C THR A 23 29.16 7.86 28.67
N PRO A 24 30.45 7.60 28.92
CA PRO A 24 31.54 8.09 28.07
C PRO A 24 31.40 7.65 26.60
N ASN A 25 31.92 8.45 25.66
CA ASN A 25 32.06 8.07 24.25
C ASN A 25 32.74 6.68 24.13
N GLY A 26 32.21 5.81 23.26
CA GLY A 26 32.68 4.43 23.11
C GLY A 26 32.10 3.42 24.11
N LYS A 27 31.27 3.84 25.10
CA LYS A 27 30.49 2.93 25.95
C LYS A 27 29.02 2.89 25.52
N GLY A 28 28.42 1.70 25.59
CA GLY A 28 27.04 1.47 25.15
C GLY A 28 26.17 0.81 26.23
N VAL A 29 24.87 1.03 26.10
CA VAL A 29 23.82 0.31 26.82
C VAL A 29 23.48 -0.94 26.04
N PHE A 30 23.30 -2.05 26.74
CA PHE A 30 23.04 -3.35 26.12
C PHE A 30 21.64 -3.86 26.45
N SER A 31 21.01 -4.51 25.48
CA SER A 31 19.83 -5.30 25.75
C SER A 31 20.15 -6.56 26.55
N LEU A 32 19.11 -7.13 27.17
CA LEU A 32 19.16 -8.53 27.55
C LEU A 32 19.40 -9.40 26.29
N PRO A 33 20.17 -10.50 26.42
CA PRO A 33 20.32 -11.47 25.35
C PRO A 33 18.98 -12.09 24.93
N PHE A 34 18.84 -12.40 23.66
CA PHE A 34 17.64 -13.05 23.13
C PHE A 34 17.97 -14.09 22.05
N MET A 35 17.02 -14.99 21.78
CA MET A 35 17.19 -16.13 20.87
C MET A 35 16.45 -15.91 19.55
N VAL A 36 17.14 -16.01 18.42
CA VAL A 36 16.53 -16.07 17.08
C VAL A 36 17.35 -17.01 16.19
N GLY A 37 16.68 -17.91 15.46
CA GLY A 37 17.35 -18.84 14.55
C GLY A 37 18.30 -19.82 15.25
N GLY A 38 18.04 -20.16 16.51
CA GLY A 38 18.93 -21.01 17.32
C GLY A 38 20.19 -20.32 17.86
N HIS A 39 20.33 -19.00 17.65
CA HIS A 39 21.50 -18.24 18.06
C HIS A 39 21.17 -17.16 19.10
N ARG A 40 22.16 -16.83 19.96
CA ARG A 40 22.05 -15.74 20.95
C ARG A 40 22.49 -14.41 20.38
N TRP A 41 21.65 -13.41 20.53
CA TRP A 41 21.83 -12.06 20.03
C TRP A 41 21.70 -11.04 21.14
N ARG A 42 22.26 -9.86 20.92
CA ARG A 42 22.13 -8.68 21.79
C ARG A 42 22.20 -7.43 20.95
N ILE A 43 21.51 -6.39 21.37
CA ILE A 43 21.58 -5.07 20.73
C ILE A 43 22.36 -4.15 21.66
N SER A 44 23.15 -3.27 21.03
CA SER A 44 24.02 -2.32 21.71
C SER A 44 23.69 -0.93 21.20
N TYR A 45 23.34 -0.03 22.12
CA TYR A 45 23.04 1.37 21.85
C TYR A 45 24.14 2.25 22.45
N CYS A 46 24.84 3.02 21.63
CA CYS A 46 25.87 3.95 22.07
C CYS A 46 25.35 5.38 21.94
N PRO A 47 24.91 6.04 23.04
CA PRO A 47 24.29 7.36 22.97
C PRO A 47 25.24 8.45 22.47
N ASN A 48 26.54 8.29 22.71
CA ASN A 48 27.59 9.25 22.35
C ASN A 48 28.47 8.75 21.21
N GLY A 49 27.94 7.90 20.34
CA GLY A 49 28.69 7.27 19.26
C GLY A 49 29.67 6.19 19.73
N LEU A 50 30.08 5.33 18.80
CA LEU A 50 31.11 4.32 19.06
C LEU A 50 32.53 4.88 18.87
N LEU A 51 32.71 5.82 17.95
CA LEU A 51 33.98 6.50 17.65
C LEU A 51 33.89 7.99 17.98
N SER A 52 35.05 8.65 18.11
CA SER A 52 35.17 10.09 18.32
C SER A 52 34.48 10.91 17.22
N GLU A 53 34.54 10.44 15.98
CA GLU A 53 33.91 11.07 14.81
C GLU A 53 32.37 11.03 14.86
N SER A 54 31.81 10.05 15.57
CA SER A 54 30.36 9.87 15.76
C SER A 54 29.83 10.47 17.08
N ALA A 55 30.62 11.30 17.78
CA ALA A 55 30.29 11.75 19.14
C ALA A 55 28.93 12.46 19.29
N ASN A 56 28.42 13.06 18.20
CA ASN A 56 27.15 13.79 18.16
C ASN A 56 25.98 12.94 17.62
N SER A 57 26.20 11.66 17.39
CA SER A 57 25.28 10.73 16.76
C SER A 57 25.16 9.46 17.59
N ALA A 58 23.94 8.98 17.78
CA ALA A 58 23.73 7.71 18.45
C ALA A 58 24.03 6.55 17.48
N SER A 59 24.74 5.54 17.96
CA SER A 59 25.03 4.33 17.19
C SER A 59 24.23 3.13 17.71
N LEU A 60 23.88 2.22 16.81
CA LEU A 60 23.08 1.03 17.15
C LEU A 60 23.60 -0.21 16.43
N PHE A 61 23.86 -1.27 17.17
CA PHE A 61 24.44 -2.51 16.64
C PHE A 61 23.67 -3.75 17.10
N LEU A 62 23.61 -4.74 16.23
CA LEU A 62 23.22 -6.10 16.53
C LEU A 62 24.50 -6.94 16.67
N SER A 63 24.60 -7.71 17.74
CA SER A 63 25.78 -8.52 18.08
C SER A 63 25.39 -9.98 18.29
N LEU A 64 26.16 -10.89 17.71
CA LEU A 64 26.10 -12.34 17.89
C LEU A 64 26.95 -12.75 19.10
N LEU A 65 26.30 -13.34 20.11
CA LEU A 65 26.93 -13.74 21.36
C LEU A 65 27.52 -15.16 21.33
N ASP A 66 27.13 -16.00 20.38
CA ASP A 66 27.71 -17.33 20.26
C ASP A 66 29.16 -17.25 19.76
N GLU A 67 30.08 -17.90 20.47
CA GLU A 67 31.52 -17.81 20.20
C GLU A 67 31.99 -18.81 19.13
N ASN A 68 31.29 -19.95 19.00
CA ASN A 68 31.70 -21.08 18.16
C ASN A 68 30.76 -21.29 16.97
N VAL A 69 30.61 -20.25 16.14
CA VAL A 69 29.85 -20.33 14.89
C VAL A 69 30.77 -20.83 13.76
N THR A 70 30.59 -22.09 13.37
CA THR A 70 31.46 -22.79 12.39
C THR A 70 31.19 -22.40 10.94
N LYS A 71 30.00 -21.87 10.62
CA LYS A 71 29.63 -21.35 9.30
C LYS A 71 29.06 -19.95 9.45
N ALA A 72 29.46 -19.02 8.58
CA ALA A 72 28.91 -17.67 8.59
C ALA A 72 27.38 -17.70 8.45
N LEU A 73 26.69 -17.03 9.37
CA LEU A 73 25.25 -16.89 9.40
C LEU A 73 24.85 -15.71 8.52
N LYS A 74 23.98 -15.95 7.55
CA LYS A 74 23.43 -14.86 6.74
C LYS A 74 22.17 -14.33 7.41
N VAL A 75 22.21 -13.07 7.81
CA VAL A 75 21.25 -12.48 8.74
C VAL A 75 20.70 -11.20 8.13
N GLN A 76 19.38 -11.11 8.04
CA GLN A 76 18.67 -9.90 7.65
C GLN A 76 18.12 -9.25 8.92
N TYR A 77 18.49 -8.00 9.17
CA TYR A 77 18.04 -7.27 10.35
C TYR A 77 17.72 -5.81 10.00
N GLY A 78 16.79 -5.22 10.74
CA GLY A 78 16.43 -3.81 10.66
C GLY A 78 16.15 -3.23 12.04
N PHE A 79 16.38 -1.92 12.19
CA PHE A 79 16.08 -1.17 13.41
C PHE A 79 15.07 -0.06 13.11
N SER A 80 14.15 0.20 14.04
CA SER A 80 13.16 1.27 13.94
C SER A 80 12.67 1.71 15.31
N PHE A 81 11.92 2.82 15.36
CA PHE A 81 11.18 3.20 16.55
C PHE A 81 9.83 2.48 16.59
N VAL A 82 9.39 2.13 17.80
CA VAL A 82 8.14 1.36 17.99
C VAL A 82 6.89 2.15 17.61
N ASP A 83 6.92 3.47 17.55
CA ASP A 83 5.79 4.30 17.12
C ASP A 83 5.68 4.45 15.60
N GLU A 84 6.60 3.87 14.81
CA GLU A 84 6.58 3.90 13.34
C GLU A 84 6.08 2.58 12.69
N VAL A 85 5.31 1.76 13.42
CA VAL A 85 4.88 0.41 12.95
C VAL A 85 4.15 0.44 11.61
N GLU A 86 3.35 1.47 11.35
CA GLU A 86 2.52 1.59 10.14
C GLU A 86 3.34 1.85 8.86
N LYS A 87 4.59 2.30 8.98
CA LYS A 87 5.48 2.56 7.83
C LYS A 87 6.34 1.36 7.43
N GLN A 88 6.25 0.23 8.15
CA GLN A 88 7.11 -0.94 7.95
C GLN A 88 6.31 -2.17 7.52
N ASP A 89 5.88 -2.14 6.27
CA ASP A 89 5.36 -3.33 5.60
C ASP A 89 6.49 -4.38 5.43
N SER A 90 6.11 -5.65 5.33
CA SER A 90 6.98 -6.79 5.07
C SER A 90 7.89 -6.61 3.83
N ALA A 91 7.56 -5.66 2.95
CA ALA A 91 8.35 -5.23 1.80
C ALA A 91 9.63 -4.47 2.19
N PHE A 92 9.58 -3.56 3.18
CA PHE A 92 10.75 -2.82 3.66
C PHE A 92 11.79 -3.76 4.26
N PHE A 93 11.34 -4.68 5.12
CA PHE A 93 12.20 -5.69 5.71
C PHE A 93 12.82 -6.62 4.65
N ARG A 94 12.07 -6.98 3.60
CA ARG A 94 12.56 -7.78 2.46
C ARG A 94 13.66 -7.08 1.66
N ALA A 95 13.63 -5.75 1.56
CA ALA A 95 14.60 -4.95 0.81
C ALA A 95 15.98 -4.83 1.51
N LEU A 96 16.06 -5.09 2.83
CA LEU A 96 17.31 -4.96 3.58
C LEU A 96 18.36 -5.98 3.12
N LYS A 97 19.59 -5.52 2.83
CA LYS A 97 20.67 -6.43 2.40
C LYS A 97 21.13 -7.31 3.57
N PRO A 98 21.13 -8.66 3.42
CA PRO A 98 21.60 -9.55 4.47
C PRO A 98 23.10 -9.33 4.77
N ARG A 99 23.48 -9.47 6.04
CA ARG A 99 24.86 -9.39 6.53
C ARG A 99 25.35 -10.76 6.99
N ASN A 100 26.64 -11.00 6.89
CA ASN A 100 27.25 -12.25 7.32
C ASN A 100 27.83 -12.06 8.73
N PHE A 101 27.28 -12.78 9.69
CA PHE A 101 27.81 -12.88 11.05
C PHE A 101 28.66 -14.15 11.17
N SER A 102 29.84 -14.04 11.76
CA SER A 102 30.77 -15.15 11.98
C SER A 102 31.50 -14.98 13.31
N SER A 103 32.32 -15.96 13.69
CA SER A 103 33.24 -15.81 14.82
C SER A 103 34.20 -14.63 14.66
N SER A 104 34.58 -14.27 13.42
CA SER A 104 35.44 -13.13 13.10
C SER A 104 34.72 -11.79 12.98
N VAL A 105 33.46 -11.78 12.55
CA VAL A 105 32.65 -10.57 12.38
C VAL A 105 31.34 -10.74 13.13
N ARG A 106 31.36 -10.33 14.40
CA ARG A 106 30.30 -10.64 15.37
C ARG A 106 29.23 -9.57 15.50
N PHE A 107 29.41 -8.38 14.93
CA PHE A 107 28.44 -7.30 15.06
C PHE A 107 28.30 -6.50 13.75
N TRP A 108 27.09 -6.03 13.51
CA TRP A 108 26.75 -5.13 12.40
C TRP A 108 25.76 -4.09 12.90
N GLY A 109 25.81 -2.88 12.35
CA GLY A 109 24.95 -1.80 12.81
C GLY A 109 25.10 -0.51 12.03
N HIS A 110 24.58 0.56 12.59
CA HIS A 110 24.65 1.92 12.07
C HIS A 110 25.46 2.77 13.04
N MET A 111 26.59 3.31 12.56
CA MET A 111 27.42 4.24 13.33
C MET A 111 26.68 5.56 13.55
N ASP A 112 25.93 6.01 12.54
CA ASP A 112 25.13 7.24 12.58
C ASP A 112 23.64 6.93 12.45
N PHE A 113 23.09 6.21 13.43
CA PHE A 113 21.68 5.83 13.40
C PHE A 113 20.77 7.06 13.48
N MET A 114 21.06 7.99 14.39
CA MET A 114 20.31 9.24 14.53
C MET A 114 21.12 10.30 15.28
N LYS A 115 21.06 11.54 14.82
CA LYS A 115 21.63 12.68 15.57
C LYS A 115 20.87 12.89 16.88
N ILE A 116 21.60 13.11 17.97
CA ILE A 116 20.99 13.26 19.31
C ILE A 116 20.00 14.41 19.35
N GLU A 117 20.35 15.56 18.75
CA GLU A 117 19.45 16.73 18.68
C GLU A 117 18.17 16.45 17.88
N ALA A 118 18.25 15.60 16.86
CA ALA A 118 17.09 15.22 16.07
C ALA A 118 16.19 14.27 16.87
N LEU A 119 16.78 13.35 17.65
CA LEU A 119 16.04 12.49 18.57
C LEU A 119 15.32 13.33 19.63
N GLU A 120 16.01 14.27 20.28
CA GLU A 120 15.46 15.19 21.30
C GLU A 120 14.28 16.03 20.80
N LYS A 121 14.26 16.38 19.51
CA LYS A 121 13.18 17.15 18.87
C LYS A 121 12.08 16.28 18.26
N SER A 122 12.24 14.96 18.28
CA SER A 122 11.30 14.02 17.66
C SER A 122 10.17 13.62 18.60
N ASN A 123 9.07 13.12 18.03
CA ASN A 123 7.95 12.56 18.79
C ASN A 123 8.21 11.15 19.34
N HIS A 124 9.37 10.56 19.03
CA HIS A 124 9.76 9.21 19.46
C HIS A 124 10.13 9.16 20.95
N LEU A 125 10.46 10.32 21.53
CA LEU A 125 10.72 10.47 22.96
C LEU A 125 9.41 10.71 23.71
N LYS A 126 9.11 9.83 24.67
CA LYS A 126 8.00 9.96 25.61
C LYS A 126 8.57 9.79 27.01
N ASP A 127 8.40 10.80 27.86
CA ASP A 127 8.92 10.81 29.24
C ASP A 127 10.43 10.44 29.32
N ASP A 128 11.25 11.10 28.50
CA ASP A 128 12.69 10.85 28.34
C ASP A 128 13.08 9.42 27.89
N CYS A 129 12.11 8.62 27.46
CA CYS A 129 12.30 7.24 27.00
C CYS A 129 11.91 7.06 25.54
N PHE A 130 12.54 6.10 24.88
CA PHE A 130 12.17 5.71 23.52
C PHE A 130 12.35 4.19 23.37
N THR A 131 11.63 3.59 22.45
CA THR A 131 11.67 2.13 22.26
C THR A 131 12.15 1.81 20.86
N ILE A 132 13.21 1.00 20.78
CA ILE A 132 13.75 0.52 19.51
C ILE A 132 13.18 -0.86 19.23
N ARG A 133 12.60 -1.06 18.06
CA ARG A 133 12.27 -2.36 17.51
C ARG A 133 13.44 -2.88 16.70
N CYS A 134 13.75 -4.17 16.85
CA CYS A 134 14.62 -4.89 15.95
C CYS A 134 13.88 -6.08 15.35
N ASP A 135 13.76 -6.08 14.03
CA ASP A 135 13.31 -7.24 13.27
C ASP A 135 14.55 -8.02 12.82
N LEU A 136 14.53 -9.33 13.04
CA LEU A 136 15.67 -10.21 12.78
C LEU A 136 15.21 -11.50 12.10
N ALA A 137 15.88 -11.86 11.01
CA ALA A 137 15.71 -13.13 10.32
C ALA A 137 17.06 -13.75 10.01
N VAL A 138 17.28 -14.97 10.51
CA VAL A 138 18.47 -15.77 10.24
C VAL A 138 18.13 -16.73 9.09
N ALA A 139 18.87 -16.65 7.98
CA ALA A 139 18.72 -17.60 6.89
C ALA A 139 19.31 -18.94 7.29
N THR A 140 18.55 -20.01 7.12
CA THR A 140 19.04 -21.37 7.34
C THR A 140 19.85 -21.83 6.13
N THR A 141 20.69 -22.86 6.31
CA THR A 141 21.44 -23.48 5.20
C THR A 141 20.55 -24.00 4.06
N VAL A 142 19.29 -24.33 4.36
CA VAL A 142 18.29 -24.78 3.38
C VAL A 142 17.81 -23.62 2.49
N ASP A 143 17.68 -22.42 3.04
CA ASP A 143 17.20 -21.21 2.33
C ASP A 143 18.18 -20.71 1.24
N LEU A 144 19.47 -21.06 1.34
CA LEU A 144 20.49 -20.63 0.40
C LEU A 144 20.65 -21.57 -0.80
N LEU A 145 20.31 -22.84 -0.63
CA LEU A 145 20.48 -23.87 -1.66
C LEU A 145 19.22 -24.01 -2.53
N ILE A 146 18.05 -23.73 -1.98
CA ILE A 146 16.77 -23.86 -2.69
C ILE A 146 16.27 -22.48 -3.10
N LYS A 147 16.54 -22.08 -4.35
CA LYS A 147 15.95 -20.88 -4.96
C LYS A 147 14.52 -21.18 -5.37
N VAL A 148 13.55 -20.76 -4.57
CA VAL A 148 12.13 -20.84 -4.93
C VAL A 148 11.83 -19.79 -6.00
N PRO A 149 11.30 -20.17 -7.18
CA PRO A 149 10.89 -19.19 -8.19
C PRO A 149 9.73 -18.32 -7.68
N PRO A 150 9.58 -17.08 -8.21
CA PRO A 150 8.47 -16.21 -7.83
C PRO A 150 7.12 -16.84 -8.18
N SER A 151 6.06 -16.44 -7.46
CA SER A 151 4.71 -16.91 -7.73
C SER A 151 4.27 -16.55 -9.14
N SER A 152 3.74 -17.52 -9.88
CA SER A 152 3.27 -17.36 -11.25
C SER A 152 1.74 -17.43 -11.39
N ILE A 153 1.01 -17.55 -10.27
CA ILE A 153 -0.45 -17.75 -10.27
C ILE A 153 -1.19 -16.59 -10.93
N GLN A 154 -0.84 -15.35 -10.63
CA GLN A 154 -1.48 -14.16 -11.20
C GLN A 154 -1.34 -14.15 -12.73
N ARG A 155 -0.14 -14.47 -13.23
CA ARG A 155 0.12 -14.61 -14.67
C ARG A 155 -0.70 -15.74 -15.28
N HIS A 156 -0.78 -16.89 -14.62
CA HIS A 156 -1.54 -18.04 -15.13
C HIS A 156 -3.04 -17.75 -15.20
N ILE A 157 -3.60 -17.07 -14.20
CA ILE A 157 -5.01 -16.65 -14.22
C ILE A 157 -5.22 -15.60 -15.32
N SER A 158 -4.38 -14.58 -15.40
CA SER A 158 -4.45 -13.56 -16.47
C SER A 158 -4.45 -14.18 -17.88
N ASN A 159 -3.59 -15.19 -18.11
CA ASN A 159 -3.51 -15.89 -19.39
C ASN A 159 -4.82 -16.61 -19.78
N LEU A 160 -5.68 -16.97 -18.83
CA LEU A 160 -7.00 -17.56 -19.14
C LEU A 160 -7.87 -16.57 -19.92
N LEU A 161 -7.86 -15.29 -19.54
CA LEU A 161 -8.62 -14.26 -20.25
C LEU A 161 -8.15 -14.09 -21.70
N LEU A 162 -6.83 -14.12 -21.92
CA LEU A 162 -6.23 -13.95 -23.25
C LEU A 162 -6.43 -15.19 -24.14
N SER A 163 -6.19 -16.38 -23.61
CA SER A 163 -6.31 -17.64 -24.36
C SER A 163 -7.75 -18.03 -24.65
N LYS A 164 -8.70 -17.56 -23.82
CA LYS A 164 -10.13 -17.93 -23.87
C LYS A 164 -10.40 -19.43 -23.70
N GLU A 165 -9.39 -20.19 -23.27
CA GLU A 165 -9.48 -21.63 -23.07
C GLU A 165 -10.38 -21.96 -21.88
N GLY A 166 -11.44 -22.75 -22.12
CA GLY A 166 -12.37 -23.15 -21.05
C GLY A 166 -13.42 -22.08 -20.68
N THR A 167 -13.58 -21.03 -21.48
CA THR A 167 -14.64 -20.03 -21.28
C THR A 167 -16.03 -20.65 -21.36
N ASP A 168 -16.89 -20.28 -20.41
CA ASP A 168 -18.22 -20.87 -20.18
C ASP A 168 -19.34 -19.82 -20.08
N VAL A 169 -19.00 -18.54 -20.30
CA VAL A 169 -19.93 -17.40 -20.41
C VAL A 169 -19.42 -16.40 -21.45
N THR A 170 -20.34 -15.74 -22.14
CA THR A 170 -20.02 -14.65 -23.08
C THR A 170 -20.86 -13.42 -22.77
N PHE A 171 -20.22 -12.26 -22.64
CA PHE A 171 -20.90 -10.98 -22.49
C PHE A 171 -20.95 -10.23 -23.82
N ILE A 172 -22.07 -9.57 -24.10
CA ILE A 172 -22.23 -8.65 -25.23
C ILE A 172 -22.36 -7.23 -24.66
N VAL A 173 -21.38 -6.37 -24.97
CA VAL A 173 -21.28 -5.00 -24.45
C VAL A 173 -20.97 -4.06 -25.62
N SER A 174 -21.81 -3.06 -25.85
CA SER A 174 -21.68 -2.16 -27.02
C SER A 174 -21.47 -2.89 -28.36
N CYS A 175 -22.12 -4.04 -28.57
CA CYS A 175 -21.96 -4.93 -29.74
C CYS A 175 -20.63 -5.73 -29.81
N GLU A 176 -19.76 -5.64 -28.81
CA GLU A 176 -18.55 -6.44 -28.69
C GLU A 176 -18.76 -7.68 -27.82
N LYS A 177 -18.05 -8.77 -28.12
CA LYS A 177 -18.17 -10.06 -27.43
C LYS A 177 -16.98 -10.33 -26.51
N PHE A 178 -17.26 -10.60 -25.24
CA PHE A 178 -16.27 -10.90 -24.22
C PHE A 178 -16.49 -12.30 -23.65
N ALA A 179 -15.60 -13.24 -23.98
CA ALA A 179 -15.64 -14.60 -23.41
C ALA A 179 -14.91 -14.60 -22.05
N ALA A 180 -15.51 -15.24 -21.05
CA ALA A 180 -14.97 -15.28 -19.69
C ALA A 180 -15.30 -16.59 -18.96
N HIS A 181 -14.85 -16.70 -17.71
CA HIS A 181 -15.00 -17.87 -16.85
C HIS A 181 -15.88 -17.53 -15.65
N ARG A 182 -17.02 -18.20 -15.52
CA ARG A 182 -18.01 -17.94 -14.46
C ARG A 182 -17.40 -18.07 -13.07
N CYS A 183 -16.57 -19.08 -12.86
CA CYS A 183 -15.93 -19.33 -11.56
C CYS A 183 -14.97 -18.19 -11.16
N VAL A 184 -14.22 -17.61 -12.10
CA VAL A 184 -13.31 -16.49 -11.83
C VAL A 184 -14.10 -15.24 -11.50
N LEU A 185 -15.13 -14.92 -12.29
CA LEU A 185 -16.00 -13.76 -12.06
C LEU A 185 -16.70 -13.85 -10.70
N ALA A 186 -17.31 -15.01 -10.39
CA ALA A 186 -18.03 -15.24 -9.14
C ALA A 186 -17.13 -15.27 -7.91
N ALA A 187 -15.85 -15.66 -8.05
CA ALA A 187 -14.89 -15.60 -6.96
C ALA A 187 -14.49 -14.14 -6.62
N ARG A 188 -14.61 -13.22 -7.58
CA ARG A 188 -14.10 -11.85 -7.49
C ARG A 188 -15.19 -10.80 -7.27
N SER A 189 -16.44 -11.11 -7.61
CA SER A 189 -17.60 -10.24 -7.47
C SER A 189 -18.81 -11.01 -6.94
N ALA A 190 -19.37 -10.53 -5.83
CA ALA A 190 -20.60 -11.09 -5.27
C ALA A 190 -21.79 -10.90 -6.23
N VAL A 191 -21.82 -9.80 -6.98
CA VAL A 191 -22.83 -9.50 -7.99
C VAL A 191 -22.76 -10.52 -9.13
N PHE A 192 -21.58 -10.76 -9.71
CA PHE A 192 -21.43 -11.81 -10.72
C PHE A 192 -21.74 -13.20 -10.16
N LYS A 193 -21.38 -13.48 -8.90
CA LYS A 193 -21.74 -14.74 -8.26
C LYS A 193 -23.24 -14.94 -8.20
N ALA A 194 -23.99 -13.93 -7.77
CA ALA A 194 -25.45 -13.98 -7.74
C ALA A 194 -26.05 -14.07 -9.15
N GLU A 195 -25.53 -13.31 -10.11
CA GLU A 195 -26.04 -13.29 -11.49
C GLU A 195 -25.78 -14.60 -12.25
N LEU A 196 -24.63 -15.25 -11.99
CA LEU A 196 -24.20 -16.44 -12.70
C LEU A 196 -24.57 -17.74 -11.98
N PHE A 197 -24.68 -17.75 -10.65
CA PHE A 197 -24.95 -18.97 -9.88
C PHE A 197 -26.17 -18.86 -8.96
N GLY A 198 -26.91 -17.76 -9.00
CA GLY A 198 -28.14 -17.58 -8.23
C GLY A 198 -29.31 -18.43 -8.75
N SER A 199 -30.27 -18.69 -7.86
CA SER A 199 -31.38 -19.63 -8.03
C SER A 199 -32.42 -19.28 -9.12
N MET A 200 -32.18 -18.26 -9.95
CA MET A 200 -33.11 -17.79 -10.99
C MET A 200 -32.65 -18.04 -12.44
N LYS A 201 -31.55 -18.76 -12.67
CA LYS A 201 -31.12 -19.15 -14.03
C LYS A 201 -30.89 -20.66 -14.13
N GLU A 202 -31.96 -21.43 -14.04
CA GLU A 202 -32.02 -22.77 -14.63
C GLU A 202 -31.97 -22.61 -16.16
N GLY A 203 -30.86 -22.98 -16.78
CA GLY A 203 -30.70 -22.77 -18.22
C GLY A 203 -29.33 -23.15 -18.75
N THR A 204 -29.11 -24.45 -18.86
CA THR A 204 -28.00 -25.13 -19.53
C THR A 204 -27.91 -24.69 -21.00
N VAL A 205 -26.94 -23.83 -21.37
CA VAL A 205 -26.20 -23.65 -22.66
C VAL A 205 -25.30 -22.42 -22.44
N ALA A 206 -24.13 -22.32 -23.09
CA ALA A 206 -23.22 -21.16 -23.07
C ALA A 206 -23.99 -19.82 -22.94
N SER A 207 -23.97 -19.25 -21.72
CA SER A 207 -24.84 -18.15 -21.36
C SER A 207 -24.32 -16.87 -22.01
N VAL A 208 -25.09 -16.34 -22.95
CA VAL A 208 -24.85 -14.99 -23.48
C VAL A 208 -25.54 -14.00 -22.55
N ILE A 209 -24.80 -13.02 -22.04
CA ILE A 209 -25.29 -11.98 -21.12
C ILE A 209 -25.12 -10.63 -21.78
N TYR A 210 -26.18 -9.83 -21.83
CA TYR A 210 -26.12 -8.48 -22.38
C TYR A 210 -25.84 -7.48 -21.25
N VAL A 211 -24.84 -6.63 -21.43
CA VAL A 211 -24.54 -5.54 -20.50
C VAL A 211 -24.90 -4.24 -21.18
N GLU A 212 -26.01 -3.65 -20.73
CA GLU A 212 -26.47 -2.33 -21.15
C GLU A 212 -25.77 -1.22 -20.34
N ASP A 213 -25.74 -0.02 -20.92
CA ASP A 213 -25.19 1.22 -20.33
C ASP A 213 -23.72 1.12 -19.88
N MET A 214 -22.91 0.43 -20.68
CA MET A 214 -21.47 0.35 -20.46
C MET A 214 -20.71 0.35 -21.79
N GLU A 215 -19.64 1.12 -21.86
CA GLU A 215 -18.71 1.10 -22.99
C GLU A 215 -17.86 -0.18 -22.98
N ALA A 216 -17.62 -0.76 -24.16
CA ALA A 216 -16.81 -1.96 -24.30
C ALA A 216 -15.41 -1.84 -23.66
N LYS A 217 -14.72 -0.69 -23.83
CA LYS A 217 -13.42 -0.42 -23.20
C LYS A 217 -13.46 -0.48 -21.66
N VAL A 218 -14.55 -0.01 -21.06
CA VAL A 218 -14.74 -0.01 -19.60
C VAL A 218 -14.96 -1.45 -19.11
N PHE A 219 -15.76 -2.23 -19.85
CA PHE A 219 -15.97 -3.64 -19.52
C PHE A 219 -14.70 -4.48 -19.73
N SER A 220 -13.90 -4.21 -20.77
CA SER A 220 -12.60 -4.84 -20.95
C SER A 220 -11.69 -4.59 -19.75
N ALA A 221 -11.60 -3.34 -19.30
CA ALA A 221 -10.80 -2.97 -18.14
C ALA A 221 -11.29 -3.60 -16.83
N LEU A 222 -12.61 -3.70 -16.66
CA LEU A 222 -13.24 -4.42 -15.55
C LEU A 222 -12.82 -5.91 -15.55
N LEU A 223 -12.88 -6.58 -16.70
CA LEU A 223 -12.46 -7.96 -16.85
C LEU A 223 -10.96 -8.12 -16.58
N GLU A 224 -10.11 -7.30 -17.18
CA GLU A 224 -8.68 -7.33 -16.94
C GLU A 224 -8.37 -7.20 -15.44
N PHE A 225 -9.02 -6.27 -14.75
CA PHE A 225 -8.88 -6.15 -13.30
C PHE A 225 -9.32 -7.41 -12.54
N ILE A 226 -10.41 -8.04 -12.95
CA ILE A 226 -10.89 -9.27 -12.28
C ILE A 226 -9.84 -10.38 -12.33
N TYR A 227 -9.14 -10.54 -13.46
CA TYR A 227 -8.14 -11.59 -13.65
C TYR A 227 -6.74 -11.21 -13.14
N THR A 228 -6.41 -9.92 -13.10
CA THR A 228 -5.04 -9.45 -12.78
C THR A 228 -4.92 -8.78 -11.42
N ASP A 229 -6.02 -8.28 -10.85
CA ASP A 229 -6.05 -7.37 -9.69
C ASP A 229 -5.18 -6.11 -9.90
N THR A 230 -4.97 -5.70 -11.15
CA THR A 230 -4.25 -4.48 -11.51
C THR A 230 -5.16 -3.58 -12.32
N LEU A 231 -5.11 -2.28 -12.02
CA LEU A 231 -5.81 -1.28 -12.81
C LEU A 231 -5.10 -1.17 -14.16
N PRO A 232 -5.81 -1.30 -15.30
CA PRO A 232 -5.19 -1.20 -16.61
C PRO A 232 -4.52 0.15 -16.82
N ASP A 233 -3.40 0.14 -17.53
CA ASP A 233 -2.79 1.35 -18.04
C ASP A 233 -3.57 1.79 -19.28
N MET A 234 -3.98 3.05 -19.29
CA MET A 234 -4.70 3.60 -20.42
C MET A 234 -3.68 4.08 -21.44
N GLU A 235 -3.61 3.42 -22.60
CA GLU A 235 -2.86 3.94 -23.74
C GLU A 235 -3.65 5.12 -24.32
N ILE A 236 -3.18 6.34 -24.04
CA ILE A 236 -3.79 7.56 -24.55
C ILE A 236 -2.91 8.06 -25.70
N ASP A 237 -3.40 7.91 -26.92
CA ASP A 237 -2.68 8.26 -28.15
C ASP A 237 -2.83 9.77 -28.52
N MET A 238 -3.04 10.62 -27.51
CA MET A 238 -3.39 12.04 -27.66
C MET A 238 -2.46 12.92 -26.81
N GLY A 239 -2.41 14.23 -27.10
CA GLY A 239 -1.60 15.18 -26.34
C GLY A 239 -1.95 15.25 -24.85
N GLU A 240 -1.02 15.70 -24.01
CA GLU A 240 -1.09 15.62 -22.53
C GLU A 240 -2.39 16.20 -21.92
N GLU A 241 -2.92 17.31 -22.46
CA GLU A 241 -4.13 17.95 -21.93
C GLU A 241 -5.44 17.22 -22.33
N GLU A 242 -5.60 16.87 -23.61
CA GLU A 242 -6.78 16.12 -24.08
C GLU A 242 -6.79 14.68 -23.54
N GLY A 243 -5.60 14.10 -23.35
CA GLY A 243 -5.44 12.81 -22.72
C GLY A 243 -5.92 12.78 -21.27
N GLY A 244 -5.57 13.80 -20.48
CA GLY A 244 -5.96 13.87 -19.07
C GLY A 244 -7.48 13.93 -18.85
N ALA A 245 -8.22 14.64 -19.71
CA ALA A 245 -9.68 14.69 -19.63
C ALA A 245 -10.33 13.36 -20.02
N GLN A 246 -9.82 12.70 -21.05
CA GLN A 246 -10.33 11.40 -21.50
C GLN A 246 -10.04 10.29 -20.48
N GLU A 247 -8.87 10.32 -19.82
CA GLU A 247 -8.53 9.41 -18.71
C GLU A 247 -9.49 9.61 -17.55
N ALA A 248 -9.74 10.87 -17.16
CA ALA A 248 -10.67 11.19 -16.08
C ALA A 248 -12.06 10.63 -16.37
N LEU A 249 -12.62 10.87 -17.56
CA LEU A 249 -13.94 10.34 -17.95
C LEU A 249 -13.99 8.81 -17.91
N PHE A 250 -12.94 8.15 -18.40
CA PHE A 250 -12.87 6.69 -18.35
C PHE A 250 -12.80 6.16 -16.92
N LEU A 251 -12.00 6.78 -16.05
CA LEU A 251 -11.93 6.43 -14.63
C LEU A 251 -13.27 6.64 -13.92
N GLN A 252 -14.05 7.66 -14.31
CA GLN A 252 -15.40 7.87 -13.78
C GLN A 252 -16.33 6.71 -14.17
N HIS A 253 -16.35 6.31 -15.44
CA HIS A 253 -17.14 5.17 -15.90
C HIS A 253 -16.68 3.84 -15.28
N LEU A 254 -15.37 3.64 -15.13
CA LEU A 254 -14.81 2.45 -14.50
C LEU A 254 -15.11 2.39 -13.00
N LEU A 255 -15.14 3.54 -12.31
CA LEU A 255 -15.58 3.62 -10.92
C LEU A 255 -17.05 3.21 -10.80
N ALA A 256 -17.92 3.72 -11.67
CA ALA A 256 -19.34 3.34 -11.69
C ALA A 256 -19.52 1.84 -11.97
N ALA A 257 -18.74 1.27 -12.89
CA ALA A 257 -18.73 -0.17 -13.15
C ALA A 257 -18.22 -0.98 -11.96
N ALA A 258 -17.16 -0.52 -11.29
CA ALA A 258 -16.61 -1.16 -10.11
C ALA A 258 -17.63 -1.19 -8.95
N ASP A 259 -18.39 -0.11 -8.76
CA ASP A 259 -19.47 -0.06 -7.79
C ASP A 259 -20.63 -1.00 -8.17
N ARG A 260 -21.07 -0.98 -9.44
CA ARG A 260 -22.12 -1.87 -9.97
C ARG A 260 -21.83 -3.35 -9.75
N TYR A 261 -20.57 -3.77 -9.86
CA TYR A 261 -20.15 -5.16 -9.70
C TYR A 261 -19.48 -5.45 -8.35
N ASP A 262 -19.58 -4.55 -7.37
CA ASP A 262 -19.05 -4.72 -6.00
C ASP A 262 -17.54 -5.06 -5.97
N LEU A 263 -16.75 -4.34 -6.76
CA LEU A 263 -15.28 -4.46 -6.82
C LEU A 263 -14.62 -3.33 -6.02
N GLN A 264 -14.71 -3.41 -4.69
CA GLN A 264 -14.28 -2.34 -3.76
C GLN A 264 -12.83 -1.89 -3.96
N ARG A 265 -11.90 -2.82 -4.24
CA ARG A 265 -10.50 -2.45 -4.48
C ARG A 265 -10.32 -1.68 -5.79
N LEU A 266 -11.03 -2.05 -6.86
CA LEU A 266 -11.00 -1.31 -8.13
C LEU A 266 -11.57 0.09 -7.94
N LYS A 267 -12.69 0.20 -7.23
CA LYS A 267 -13.34 1.47 -6.89
C LYS A 267 -12.36 2.41 -6.17
N ALA A 268 -11.70 1.94 -5.11
CA ALA A 268 -10.70 2.72 -4.37
C ALA A 268 -9.48 3.13 -5.22
N LEU A 269 -9.04 2.28 -6.16
CA LEU A 269 -7.96 2.61 -7.09
C LEU A 269 -8.39 3.71 -8.08
N CYS A 270 -9.63 3.65 -8.57
CA CYS A 270 -10.21 4.70 -9.41
C CYS A 270 -10.32 6.02 -8.64
N GLU A 271 -10.81 6.00 -7.40
CA GLU A 271 -10.84 7.19 -6.53
C GLU A 271 -9.45 7.82 -6.39
N LYS A 272 -8.42 7.01 -6.08
CA LYS A 272 -7.05 7.49 -5.92
C LYS A 272 -6.48 8.12 -7.20
N LYS A 273 -6.78 7.55 -8.38
CA LYS A 273 -6.35 8.16 -9.65
C LYS A 273 -7.14 9.45 -9.93
N LEU A 274 -8.46 9.44 -9.73
CA LEU A 274 -9.32 10.61 -9.94
C LEU A 274 -8.91 11.82 -9.11
N CYS A 275 -8.36 11.63 -7.91
CA CYS A 275 -7.80 12.73 -7.10
C CYS A 275 -6.75 13.57 -7.85
N LYS A 276 -6.03 12.98 -8.82
CA LYS A 276 -5.03 13.69 -9.63
C LYS A 276 -5.63 14.54 -10.75
N HIS A 277 -6.90 14.30 -11.09
CA HIS A 277 -7.64 15.01 -12.14
C HIS A 277 -8.62 16.04 -11.59
N ILE A 278 -8.59 16.32 -10.28
CA ILE A 278 -9.41 17.36 -9.67
C ILE A 278 -8.87 18.73 -10.07
N GLY A 279 -9.69 19.47 -10.79
CA GLY A 279 -9.45 20.85 -11.20
C GLY A 279 -10.75 21.64 -11.25
N VAL A 280 -10.65 22.93 -11.55
CA VAL A 280 -11.80 23.86 -11.55
C VAL A 280 -12.93 23.37 -12.47
N GLY A 281 -12.60 22.86 -13.66
CA GLY A 281 -13.57 22.35 -14.62
C GLY A 281 -14.09 20.93 -14.37
N SER A 282 -13.47 20.16 -13.47
CA SER A 282 -13.78 18.73 -13.25
C SER A 282 -14.27 18.40 -11.84
N VAL A 283 -14.01 19.26 -10.85
CA VAL A 283 -14.31 18.96 -9.44
C VAL A 283 -15.80 18.73 -9.18
N THR A 284 -16.68 19.41 -9.91
CA THR A 284 -18.13 19.31 -9.69
C THR A 284 -18.70 17.99 -10.21
N THR A 285 -18.21 17.51 -11.37
CA THR A 285 -18.57 16.21 -11.93
C THR A 285 -17.99 15.07 -11.09
N ILE A 286 -16.73 15.18 -10.67
CA ILE A 286 -16.08 14.19 -9.79
C ILE A 286 -16.79 14.14 -8.41
N LEU A 287 -17.18 15.28 -7.85
CA LEU A 287 -17.91 15.33 -6.58
C LEU A 287 -19.31 14.70 -6.69
N ALA A 288 -20.04 14.97 -7.77
CA ALA A 288 -21.34 14.34 -8.02
C ALA A 288 -21.22 12.82 -8.15
N LEU A 289 -20.20 12.35 -8.87
CA LEU A 289 -19.89 10.92 -8.99
C LEU A 289 -19.54 10.30 -7.62
N ALA A 290 -18.73 11.00 -6.82
CA ALA A 290 -18.34 10.53 -5.50
C ALA A 290 -19.55 10.35 -4.57
N GLU A 291 -20.52 11.27 -4.62
CA GLU A 291 -21.78 11.11 -3.88
C GLU A 291 -22.60 9.93 -4.40
N GLN A 292 -22.80 9.86 -5.72
CA GLN A 292 -23.63 8.84 -6.36
C GLN A 292 -23.15 7.42 -6.01
N HIS A 293 -21.83 7.22 -5.97
CA HIS A 293 -21.22 5.94 -5.67
C HIS A 293 -20.74 5.82 -4.22
N SER A 294 -21.14 6.72 -3.30
CA SER A 294 -20.76 6.65 -1.88
C SER A 294 -19.25 6.57 -1.61
N CYS A 295 -18.46 7.30 -2.39
CA CYS A 295 -17.00 7.41 -2.29
C CYS A 295 -16.59 8.53 -1.33
N SER A 296 -16.57 8.24 -0.02
CA SER A 296 -16.32 9.26 1.02
C SER A 296 -14.93 9.89 0.92
N GLY A 297 -13.89 9.11 0.59
CA GLY A 297 -12.53 9.60 0.45
C GLY A 297 -12.39 10.63 -0.68
N LEU A 298 -12.90 10.29 -1.87
CA LEU A 298 -12.90 11.21 -3.02
C LEU A 298 -13.73 12.47 -2.77
N LYS A 299 -14.89 12.33 -2.10
CA LYS A 299 -15.76 13.45 -1.72
C LYS A 299 -15.04 14.46 -0.81
N GLU A 300 -14.32 13.98 0.20
CA GLU A 300 -13.55 14.84 1.10
C GLU A 300 -12.44 15.60 0.37
N VAL A 301 -11.72 14.95 -0.55
CA VAL A 301 -10.69 15.62 -1.34
C VAL A 301 -11.29 16.71 -2.24
N CYS A 302 -12.46 16.46 -2.83
CA CYS A 302 -13.17 17.47 -3.62
C CYS A 302 -13.58 18.67 -2.75
N PHE A 303 -14.07 18.43 -1.53
CA PHE A 303 -14.42 19.50 -0.60
C PHE A 303 -13.22 20.35 -0.19
N GLU A 304 -12.08 19.74 0.14
CA GLU A 304 -10.85 20.47 0.46
C GLU A 304 -10.36 21.31 -0.73
N PHE A 305 -10.51 20.80 -1.97
CA PHE A 305 -10.18 21.57 -3.17
C PHE A 305 -11.09 22.80 -3.34
N ILE A 306 -12.42 22.62 -3.17
CA ILE A 306 -13.41 23.70 -3.31
C ILE A 306 -13.26 24.74 -2.19
N LYS A 307 -12.86 24.34 -0.98
CA LYS A 307 -12.66 25.24 0.16
C LYS A 307 -11.62 26.34 -0.08
N THR A 308 -10.68 26.09 -0.99
CA THR A 308 -9.63 27.06 -1.30
C THR A 308 -10.24 28.31 -1.95
N PRO A 309 -10.05 29.53 -1.39
CA PRO A 309 -10.75 30.73 -1.85
C PRO A 309 -10.51 31.10 -3.32
N ALA A 310 -9.34 30.78 -3.87
CA ALA A 310 -9.04 30.98 -5.28
C ALA A 310 -9.89 30.06 -6.18
N ASN A 311 -9.87 28.75 -5.88
CA ASN A 311 -10.64 27.75 -6.60
C ASN A 311 -12.14 28.01 -6.50
N LEU A 312 -12.65 28.37 -5.31
CA LEU A 312 -14.07 28.66 -5.11
C LEU A 312 -14.54 29.78 -6.04
N LYS A 313 -13.78 30.88 -6.12
CA LYS A 313 -14.12 32.02 -6.99
C LYS A 313 -14.18 31.61 -8.45
N GLU A 314 -13.21 30.83 -8.92
CA GLU A 314 -13.17 30.36 -10.31
C GLU A 314 -14.32 29.38 -10.61
N ILE A 315 -14.63 28.45 -9.70
CA ILE A 315 -15.75 27.51 -9.86
C ILE A 315 -17.09 28.26 -9.88
N THR A 316 -17.28 29.26 -9.02
CA THR A 316 -18.49 30.09 -9.02
C THR A 316 -18.61 30.95 -10.27
N ALA A 317 -17.49 31.44 -10.82
CA ALA A 317 -17.48 32.23 -12.05
C ALA A 317 -17.77 31.36 -13.30
N ALA A 318 -17.50 30.07 -13.23
CA ALA A 318 -17.78 29.09 -14.27
C ALA A 318 -19.16 28.41 -14.13
N ASP A 319 -20.04 28.92 -13.25
CA ASP A 319 -21.36 28.35 -12.92
C ASP A 319 -21.32 26.86 -12.49
N GLY A 320 -20.15 26.36 -12.07
CA GLY A 320 -19.94 24.93 -11.81
C GLY A 320 -20.80 24.38 -10.67
N LEU A 321 -21.24 25.24 -9.75
CA LEU A 321 -22.07 24.89 -8.60
C LEU A 321 -23.58 24.76 -8.93
N GLU A 322 -24.04 25.31 -10.06
CA GLU A 322 -25.45 25.14 -10.48
C GLU A 322 -25.76 23.68 -10.77
N GLY A 323 -24.82 22.95 -11.39
CA GLY A 323 -24.95 21.53 -11.69
C GLY A 323 -25.17 20.68 -10.43
N ILE A 324 -24.46 20.99 -9.35
CA ILE A 324 -24.61 20.31 -8.04
C ILE A 324 -25.95 20.68 -7.41
N THR A 325 -26.36 21.95 -7.49
CA THR A 325 -27.63 22.42 -6.94
C THR A 325 -28.83 21.70 -7.55
N ARG A 326 -28.77 21.43 -8.86
CA ARG A 326 -29.83 20.70 -9.59
C ARG A 326 -29.80 19.20 -9.31
N THR A 327 -28.61 18.60 -9.21
CA THR A 327 -28.45 17.14 -9.18
C THR A 327 -28.52 16.58 -7.76
N CYS A 328 -27.91 17.27 -6.78
CA CYS A 328 -27.79 16.81 -5.39
C CYS A 328 -27.84 18.00 -4.40
N PRO A 329 -29.02 18.48 -3.98
CA PRO A 329 -29.16 19.60 -3.04
C PRO A 329 -28.56 19.34 -1.64
N SER A 330 -28.46 18.07 -1.24
CA SER A 330 -27.83 17.64 0.03
C SER A 330 -26.33 17.96 0.06
N LEU A 331 -25.62 17.73 -1.05
CA LEU A 331 -24.20 18.03 -1.17
C LEU A 331 -23.90 19.50 -0.96
N LEU A 332 -24.76 20.38 -1.49
CA LEU A 332 -24.59 21.82 -1.31
C LEU A 332 -24.70 22.22 0.16
N LYS A 333 -25.66 21.65 0.90
CA LYS A 333 -25.81 21.92 2.34
C LYS A 333 -24.59 21.46 3.13
N GLU A 334 -24.05 20.29 2.81
CA GLU A 334 -22.87 19.74 3.45
C GLU A 334 -21.61 20.54 3.14
N LEU A 335 -21.46 20.99 1.89
CA LEU A 335 -20.41 21.90 1.47
C LEU A 335 -20.47 23.21 2.28
N ILE A 336 -21.65 23.84 2.36
CA ILE A 336 -21.87 25.07 3.15
C ILE A 336 -21.50 24.84 4.62
N ALA A 337 -21.94 23.72 5.22
CA ALA A 337 -21.64 23.40 6.61
C ALA A 337 -20.12 23.32 6.87
N LYS A 338 -19.37 22.73 5.93
CA LYS A 338 -17.90 22.64 5.99
C LYS A 338 -17.17 23.97 5.79
N PHE A 339 -17.82 24.99 5.22
CA PHE A 339 -17.28 26.36 5.16
C PHE A 339 -17.53 27.14 6.47
N THR A 340 -18.54 26.73 7.25
CA THR A 340 -18.92 27.39 8.50
C THR A 340 -18.29 26.78 9.76
N SER A 341 -17.61 25.63 9.62
CA SER A 341 -16.94 24.88 10.69
C SER A 341 -15.44 25.17 10.75
#